data_AF-A0A9D1ZVM3-F1
#
_entry.id   AF-A0A9D1ZVM3-F1
#
_cell.length_a   1.000
_cell.length_b   1.000
_cell.length_c   1.000
_cell.angle_alpha   90.00
_cell.angle_beta   90.00
_cell.angle_gamma   90.00
#
_symmetry.space_group_name_H-M   'P 1'
#
loop_
_entity.id
_entity.type
_entity.pdbx_description
1 polymer ?
#
loop_
_entity_poly.entity_id
_entity_poly.type
_entity_poly.pdbx_seq_one_letter_code
_entity_poly.pdbx_strand_id
1 'polypeptide(L)'
;MVCNNCNKNQATHAVKNGDEELYLCEECYESLGYAAEYVGDADFFVSFLPPEPKEEIRCPVCGATLADYSRTGLVGCANCYTAFREELMPVISRIHGKTQHVGKRPLGDDVLFELLAEQKELRAELERAVKEKRMKDAERINRQIRDISRVIAEGGFGGEDDQ
;
A
#
# COMPACT_ATOMS: atom_id res chain seq x y z
N MET A 1 37.20 -0.95 -18.27
CA MET A 1 36.17 -0.57 -17.28
C MET A 1 35.21 0.41 -17.93
N VAL A 2 33.90 0.24 -17.71
CA VAL A 2 32.86 1.13 -18.26
C VAL A 2 32.64 2.34 -17.36
N CYS A 3 32.19 3.44 -17.92
CA CYS A 3 31.95 4.71 -17.21
C CYS A 3 30.93 4.56 -16.08
N ASN A 4 31.30 4.92 -14.84
CA ASN A 4 30.44 4.86 -13.66
C ASN A 4 29.19 5.75 -13.76
N ASN A 5 29.23 6.83 -14.54
CA ASN A 5 28.11 7.76 -14.68
C ASN A 5 27.08 7.28 -15.72
N CYS A 6 27.53 6.96 -16.95
CA CYS A 6 26.60 6.64 -18.04
C CYS A 6 26.43 5.14 -18.31
N ASN A 7 27.34 4.29 -17.82
CA ASN A 7 27.40 2.84 -18.08
C ASN A 7 27.36 2.42 -19.56
N LYS A 8 27.65 3.34 -20.49
CA LYS A 8 27.57 3.12 -21.95
C LYS A 8 28.94 3.04 -22.61
N ASN A 9 29.84 3.96 -22.25
CA ASN A 9 31.13 4.14 -22.89
C ASN A 9 32.27 3.60 -22.02
N GLN A 10 33.42 3.29 -22.61
CA GLN A 10 34.62 2.95 -21.86
C GLN A 10 35.13 4.17 -21.09
N ALA A 11 35.54 3.97 -19.84
CA ALA A 11 36.09 5.04 -19.04
C ALA A 11 37.53 5.38 -19.47
N THR A 12 37.81 6.67 -19.64
CA THR A 12 39.09 7.22 -20.07
C THR A 12 39.75 8.10 -19.00
N HIS A 13 38.98 8.59 -18.02
CA HIS A 13 39.44 9.48 -16.96
C HIS A 13 39.11 8.91 -15.57
N ALA A 14 39.98 9.19 -14.59
CA ALA A 14 39.77 8.84 -13.19
C ALA A 14 39.67 10.12 -12.36
N VAL A 15 38.61 10.24 -11.55
CA VAL A 15 38.34 11.39 -10.67
C VAL A 15 38.27 10.90 -9.23
N LYS A 16 38.91 11.62 -8.29
CA LYS A 16 38.81 11.31 -6.87
C LYS A 16 37.59 11.99 -6.27
N ASN A 17 36.72 11.21 -5.65
CA ASN A 17 35.57 11.69 -4.90
C ASN A 17 35.75 11.34 -3.41
N GLY A 18 36.45 12.22 -2.68
CA GLY A 18 36.89 11.90 -1.32
C GLY A 18 37.88 10.72 -1.31
N ASP A 19 37.48 9.61 -0.67
CA ASP A 19 38.28 8.39 -0.52
C ASP A 19 38.11 7.38 -1.69
N GLU A 20 37.18 7.60 -2.61
CA GLU A 20 36.88 6.68 -3.72
C GLU A 20 37.33 7.23 -5.08
N GLU A 21 37.76 6.34 -5.98
CA GLU A 21 38.13 6.67 -7.36
C GLU A 21 36.98 6.31 -8.32
N LEU A 22 36.47 7.32 -9.05
CA LEU A 22 35.43 7.17 -10.06
C LEU A 22 36.04 7.18 -11.45
N TYR A 23 35.56 6.30 -12.32
CA TYR A 23 36.06 6.18 -13.70
C TYR A 23 35.00 6.65 -14.70
N LEU A 24 35.31 7.71 -15.45
CA LEU A 24 34.39 8.38 -16.37
C LEU A 24 34.86 8.31 -17.82
N CYS A 25 33.94 8.24 -18.78
CA CYS A 25 34.26 8.44 -20.20
C CYS A 25 34.46 9.92 -20.54
N GLU A 26 35.09 10.20 -21.67
CA GLU A 26 35.40 11.56 -22.16
C GLU A 26 34.20 12.53 -22.05
N GLU A 27 33.03 12.15 -22.60
CA GLU A 27 31.81 12.99 -22.54
C GLU A 27 31.31 13.27 -21.11
N CYS A 28 31.42 12.28 -20.22
CA CYS A 28 31.01 12.43 -18.81
C CYS A 28 32.04 13.22 -18.01
N TYR A 29 33.31 13.15 -18.38
CA TYR A 29 34.37 13.93 -17.75
C TYR A 29 34.26 15.42 -18.09
N GLU A 30 34.00 15.75 -19.36
CA GLU A 30 33.83 17.15 -19.78
C GLU A 30 32.59 17.81 -19.18
N SER A 31 31.51 17.05 -19.01
CA SER A 31 30.25 17.57 -18.47
C SER A 31 30.19 17.62 -16.95
N LEU A 32 30.79 16.64 -16.25
CA LEU A 32 30.67 16.48 -14.80
C LEU A 32 32.03 16.48 -14.08
N GLY A 33 33.06 15.87 -14.68
CA GLY A 33 34.40 15.76 -14.10
C GLY A 33 35.12 17.09 -13.94
N TYR A 34 34.96 18.00 -14.92
CA TYR A 34 35.58 19.34 -14.89
C TYR A 34 35.05 20.20 -13.73
N ALA A 35 33.78 20.01 -13.34
CA ALA A 35 33.17 20.70 -12.22
C ALA A 35 33.64 20.14 -10.86
N ALA A 36 33.80 18.81 -10.76
CA ALA A 36 34.29 18.17 -9.53
C ALA A 36 35.73 18.58 -9.18
N GLU A 37 36.60 18.77 -10.18
CA GLU A 37 37.99 19.18 -9.97
C GLU A 37 38.12 20.66 -9.52
N TYR A 38 37.21 21.53 -9.95
CA TYR A 38 37.26 22.97 -9.66
C TYR A 38 36.46 23.40 -8.42
N VAL A 39 35.33 22.74 -8.14
CA VAL A 39 34.40 23.16 -7.07
C VAL A 39 34.75 22.49 -5.74
N GLY A 40 35.46 21.37 -5.76
CA GLY A 40 35.90 20.66 -4.54
C GLY A 40 34.74 20.15 -3.68
N ASP A 41 33.53 20.09 -4.24
CA ASP A 41 32.31 19.75 -3.52
C ASP A 41 31.71 18.44 -4.08
N ALA A 42 32.10 17.35 -3.43
CA ALA A 42 31.70 15.98 -3.72
C ALA A 42 30.16 15.78 -3.66
N ASP A 43 29.48 16.53 -2.81
CA ASP A 43 28.03 16.39 -2.59
C ASP A 43 27.22 16.85 -3.80
N PHE A 44 27.72 17.84 -4.55
CA PHE A 44 27.11 18.25 -5.81
C PHE A 44 27.19 17.13 -6.86
N PHE A 45 28.31 16.40 -6.90
CA PHE A 45 28.50 15.30 -7.85
C PHE A 45 27.53 14.13 -7.60
N VAL A 46 27.31 13.74 -6.34
CA VAL A 46 26.39 12.64 -5.96
C VAL A 46 24.94 12.95 -6.36
N SER A 47 24.53 14.22 -6.33
CA SER A 47 23.18 14.64 -6.71
C SER A 47 22.89 14.51 -8.22
N PHE A 48 23.94 14.51 -9.05
CA PHE A 48 23.84 14.35 -10.50
C PHE A 48 24.08 12.91 -10.98
N LEU A 49 24.60 12.04 -10.12
CA LEU A 49 24.76 10.63 -10.45
C LEU A 49 23.37 9.98 -10.54
N PRO A 50 23.07 9.20 -11.59
CA PRO A 50 21.82 8.47 -11.65
C PRO A 50 21.68 7.59 -10.40
N PRO A 51 20.49 7.57 -9.75
CA PRO A 51 20.29 6.76 -8.56
C PRO A 51 20.63 5.30 -8.89
N GLU A 52 21.25 4.61 -7.92
CA GLU A 52 21.59 3.20 -8.08
C GLU A 52 20.39 2.40 -8.62
N PRO A 53 20.62 1.45 -9.53
CA PRO A 53 19.55 0.68 -10.14
C PRO A 53 18.84 -0.12 -9.04
N LYS A 54 17.75 0.43 -8.52
CA LYS A 54 16.84 -0.30 -7.63
C LYS A 54 16.42 -1.56 -8.36
N GLU A 55 16.59 -2.71 -7.72
CA GLU A 55 16.15 -3.98 -8.27
C GLU A 55 14.69 -3.88 -8.70
N GLU A 56 14.47 -3.89 -10.01
CA GLU A 56 13.12 -3.80 -10.57
C GLU A 56 12.38 -5.09 -10.23
N ILE A 57 11.25 -4.96 -9.55
CA ILE A 57 10.36 -6.10 -9.28
C ILE A 57 9.78 -6.57 -10.62
N ARG A 58 10.00 -7.85 -10.95
CA ARG A 58 9.54 -8.48 -12.20
C ARG A 58 8.68 -9.70 -11.94
N CYS A 59 7.69 -9.92 -12.80
CA CYS A 59 6.88 -11.12 -12.76
C CYS A 59 7.71 -12.32 -13.27
N PRO A 60 7.80 -13.44 -12.52
CA PRO A 60 8.58 -14.60 -12.92
C PRO A 60 7.96 -15.39 -14.09
N VAL A 61 6.71 -15.11 -14.47
CA VAL A 61 6.00 -15.84 -15.53
C VAL A 61 6.01 -15.08 -16.86
N CYS A 62 5.59 -13.82 -16.87
CA CYS A 62 5.49 -13.03 -18.10
C CYS A 62 6.60 -11.98 -18.27
N GLY A 63 7.45 -11.79 -17.26
CA GLY A 63 8.55 -10.83 -17.31
C GLY A 63 8.15 -9.35 -17.18
N ALA A 64 6.86 -9.03 -17.11
CA ALA A 64 6.38 -7.66 -16.88
C ALA A 64 7.01 -7.08 -15.60
N THR A 65 7.28 -5.78 -15.60
CA THR A 65 7.87 -5.08 -14.45
C THR A 65 6.82 -4.26 -13.70
N LEU A 66 7.09 -3.93 -12.44
CA LEU A 66 6.25 -2.99 -11.68
C LEU A 66 6.21 -1.59 -12.34
N ALA A 67 7.28 -1.18 -13.01
CA ALA A 67 7.33 0.08 -13.76
C ALA A 67 6.36 0.07 -14.95
N ASP A 68 6.20 -1.07 -15.64
CA ASP A 68 5.21 -1.22 -16.72
C ASP A 68 3.79 -1.04 -16.20
N TYR A 69 3.47 -1.62 -15.03
CA TYR A 69 2.19 -1.40 -14.37
C TYR A 69 2.01 0.07 -13.97
N SER A 70 3.02 0.71 -13.39
CA SER A 70 2.95 2.11 -12.98
C SER A 70 2.67 3.06 -14.16
N ARG A 71 3.21 2.73 -15.35
CA ARG A 71 3.02 3.51 -16.57
C ARG A 71 1.68 3.25 -17.26
N THR A 72 1.20 2.00 -17.26
CA THR A 72 0.03 1.59 -18.06
C THR A 72 -1.24 1.37 -17.24
N GLY A 73 -1.11 1.17 -15.93
CA GLY A 73 -2.17 0.73 -15.04
C GLY A 73 -2.59 -0.74 -15.23
N LEU A 74 -1.91 -1.49 -16.10
CA LEU A 74 -2.29 -2.85 -16.48
C LEU A 74 -1.25 -3.88 -16.05
N VAL A 75 -1.72 -5.05 -15.66
CA VAL A 75 -0.89 -6.22 -15.34
C VAL A 75 -0.89 -7.21 -16.49
N GLY A 76 0.23 -7.91 -16.70
CA GLY A 76 0.42 -8.75 -17.89
C GLY A 76 -0.23 -10.15 -17.82
N CYS A 77 -0.21 -10.81 -16.66
CA CYS A 77 -0.79 -12.14 -16.48
C CYS A 77 -1.33 -12.33 -15.05
N ALA A 78 -1.98 -13.47 -14.77
CA ALA A 78 -2.54 -13.75 -13.45
C ALA A 78 -1.48 -13.71 -12.33
N ASN A 79 -0.26 -14.19 -12.60
CA ASN A 79 0.81 -14.21 -11.59
C ASN A 79 1.33 -12.81 -11.21
N CYS A 80 1.03 -11.78 -12.00
CA CYS A 80 1.36 -10.40 -11.65
C CYS A 80 0.63 -9.92 -10.38
N TYR A 81 -0.56 -10.45 -10.06
CA TYR A 81 -1.26 -10.12 -8.82
C TYR A 81 -0.51 -10.60 -7.57
N THR A 82 0.23 -11.69 -7.70
CA THR A 82 1.07 -12.23 -6.62
C THR A 82 2.42 -11.52 -6.60
N ALA A 83 3.04 -11.32 -7.76
CA ALA A 83 4.36 -10.69 -7.88
C ALA A 83 4.38 -9.22 -7.43
N PHE A 84 3.29 -8.48 -7.65
CA PHE A 84 3.18 -7.05 -7.30
C PHE A 84 2.15 -6.81 -6.19
N ARG A 85 1.96 -7.80 -5.32
CA ARG A 85 0.88 -7.80 -4.34
C ARG A 85 0.94 -6.57 -3.42
N GLU A 86 2.13 -6.22 -2.94
CA GLU A 86 2.31 -5.14 -1.99
C GLU A 86 1.86 -3.79 -2.56
N GLU A 87 2.09 -3.56 -3.85
CA GLU A 87 1.72 -2.33 -4.55
C GLU A 87 0.29 -2.33 -5.07
N LEU A 88 -0.23 -3.50 -5.46
CA LEU A 88 -1.59 -3.64 -5.97
C LEU A 88 -2.64 -3.56 -4.86
N MET A 89 -2.38 -4.16 -3.69
CA MET A 89 -3.37 -4.26 -2.62
C MET A 89 -3.91 -2.91 -2.12
N PRO A 90 -3.08 -1.87 -1.89
CA PRO A 90 -3.57 -0.54 -1.51
C PRO A 90 -4.43 0.14 -2.60
N VAL A 91 -4.17 -0.15 -3.88
CA VAL A 91 -4.95 0.38 -5.00
C VAL A 91 -6.30 -0.34 -5.07
N ILE A 92 -6.28 -1.67 -5.03
CA ILE A 92 -7.47 -2.52 -5.06
C ILE A 92 -8.38 -2.19 -3.86
N SER A 93 -7.82 -2.02 -2.66
CA SER A 93 -8.58 -1.67 -1.46
C SER A 93 -9.24 -0.29 -1.58
N ARG A 94 -8.60 0.69 -2.23
CA ARG A 94 -9.20 2.01 -2.47
C ARG A 94 -10.39 1.94 -3.44
N ILE A 95 -10.33 1.06 -4.44
CA ILE A 95 -11.39 0.92 -5.45
C ILE A 95 -12.56 0.09 -4.92
N HIS A 96 -12.28 -1.04 -4.26
CA HIS A 96 -13.29 -2.03 -3.88
C HIS A 96 -13.70 -1.97 -2.39
N GLY A 97 -12.99 -1.20 -1.56
CA GLY A 97 -13.23 -1.09 -0.12
C GLY A 97 -12.74 -2.30 0.66
N LYS A 98 -13.32 -3.48 0.41
CA LYS A 98 -12.92 -4.76 1.03
C LYS A 98 -12.16 -5.62 0.01
N THR A 99 -11.05 -6.19 0.43
CA THR A 99 -10.19 -7.06 -0.40
C THR A 99 -10.54 -8.54 -0.26
N GLN A 100 -11.43 -8.89 0.68
CA GLN A 100 -11.96 -10.24 0.88
C GLN A 100 -13.48 -10.21 0.97
N HIS A 101 -14.11 -11.19 0.34
CA HIS A 101 -15.54 -11.45 0.51
C HIS A 101 -15.73 -12.37 1.72
N VAL A 102 -16.43 -11.89 2.74
CA VAL A 102 -16.71 -12.65 3.98
C VAL A 102 -18.01 -13.47 3.90
N GLY A 103 -18.69 -13.49 2.75
CA GLY A 103 -20.00 -14.10 2.60
C GLY A 103 -21.13 -13.26 3.23
N LYS A 104 -22.37 -13.57 2.85
CA LYS A 104 -23.59 -13.17 3.58
C LYS A 104 -24.36 -14.46 3.85
N ARG A 105 -24.64 -14.78 5.11
CA ARG A 105 -25.53 -15.88 5.45
C ARG A 105 -26.82 -15.27 5.99
N PRO A 106 -27.98 -15.47 5.35
CA PRO A 106 -29.22 -14.91 5.88
C PRO A 106 -29.43 -15.44 7.30
N LEU A 107 -29.68 -14.52 8.24
CA LEU A 107 -30.23 -14.90 9.55
C LEU A 107 -31.54 -15.63 9.27
N GLY A 108 -31.76 -16.77 9.92
CA GLY A 108 -33.08 -17.41 9.88
C GLY A 108 -34.15 -16.43 10.34
N ASP A 109 -35.35 -16.47 9.76
CA ASP A 109 -36.40 -15.47 9.98
C ASP A 109 -36.65 -15.23 11.47
N ASP A 110 -36.73 -16.29 12.29
CA ASP A 110 -36.95 -16.21 13.74
C ASP A 110 -35.85 -15.40 14.46
N VAL A 111 -34.58 -15.65 14.15
CA VAL A 111 -33.43 -14.94 14.75
C VAL A 111 -33.42 -13.47 14.33
N LEU A 112 -33.78 -13.19 13.08
CA LEU A 112 -33.89 -11.82 12.59
C LEU A 112 -35.02 -11.06 13.31
N PHE A 113 -36.18 -11.69 13.52
CA PHE A 113 -37.29 -11.10 14.26
C PHE A 113 -36.93 -10.80 15.72
N GLU A 114 -36.25 -11.73 16.40
CA GLU A 114 -35.76 -11.53 17.77
C GLU A 114 -34.79 -10.34 17.87
N LEU A 115 -33.78 -10.28 16.99
CA LEU A 115 -32.81 -9.18 16.97
C LEU A 115 -33.45 -7.82 16.66
N LEU A 116 -34.47 -7.79 15.78
CA LEU A 116 -35.22 -6.57 15.49
C LEU A 116 -36.09 -6.13 16.68
N ALA A 117 -36.68 -7.07 17.41
CA ALA A 117 -37.44 -6.79 18.62
C ALA A 117 -36.52 -6.21 19.72
N GLU A 118 -35.39 -6.85 19.97
CA GLU A 118 -34.39 -6.38 20.94
C GLU A 118 -33.85 -5.00 20.56
N GLN A 119 -33.52 -4.76 19.29
CA GLN A 119 -33.08 -3.45 18.81
C GLN A 119 -34.13 -2.36 19.09
N LYS A 120 -35.42 -2.67 18.89
CA LYS A 120 -36.52 -1.73 19.14
C LYS A 120 -36.63 -1.39 20.63
N GLU A 121 -36.50 -2.38 21.51
CA GLU A 121 -36.53 -2.17 22.96
C GLU A 121 -35.36 -1.31 23.44
N LEU A 122 -34.14 -1.61 22.97
CA LEU A 122 -32.95 -0.83 23.30
C LEU A 122 -33.06 0.62 22.82
N ARG A 123 -33.67 0.88 21.66
CA ARG A 123 -33.93 2.26 21.19
C ARG A 123 -34.88 3.01 22.12
N ALA A 124 -35.95 2.37 22.58
CA ALA A 124 -36.86 2.97 23.56
C ALA A 124 -36.18 3.18 24.93
N GLU A 125 -35.27 2.29 25.34
CA GLU A 125 -34.47 2.47 26.55
C GLU A 125 -33.44 3.60 26.42
N LEU A 126 -32.80 3.74 25.25
CA LEU A 126 -31.87 4.83 24.97
C LEU A 126 -32.56 6.19 25.10
N GLU A 127 -33.75 6.35 24.53
CA GLU A 127 -34.53 7.58 24.64
C GLU A 127 -34.85 7.93 26.10
N ARG A 128 -35.22 6.93 26.91
CA ARG A 128 -35.44 7.10 28.36
C ARG A 128 -34.17 7.51 29.09
N ALA A 129 -33.06 6.82 28.85
CA ALA A 129 -31.77 7.11 29.47
C ALA A 129 -31.29 8.54 29.15
N VAL A 130 -31.48 9.01 27.91
CA VAL A 130 -31.18 10.38 27.51
C VAL A 130 -32.09 11.39 28.23
N LYS A 131 -33.41 11.13 28.29
CA LYS A 131 -34.37 11.99 28.99
C LYS A 131 -34.08 12.12 30.49
N GLU A 132 -33.65 11.03 31.11
CA GLU A 132 -33.27 10.96 32.53
C GLU A 132 -31.81 11.40 32.78
N LYS A 133 -31.08 11.86 31.75
CA LYS A 133 -29.67 12.29 31.81
C LYS A 133 -28.70 11.22 32.30
N ARG A 134 -29.03 9.93 32.12
CA ARG A 134 -28.17 8.78 32.42
C ARG A 134 -27.18 8.52 31.28
N MET A 135 -26.19 9.39 31.12
CA MET A 135 -25.27 9.39 29.97
C MET A 135 -24.45 8.09 29.82
N LYS A 136 -23.97 7.51 30.93
CA LYS A 136 -23.22 6.24 30.91
C LYS A 136 -24.08 5.07 30.40
N ASP A 137 -25.35 5.04 30.81
CA ASP A 137 -26.30 4.03 30.34
C ASP A 137 -26.61 4.24 28.85
N ALA A 138 -26.83 5.49 28.44
CA ALA A 138 -27.07 5.83 27.05
C ALA A 138 -25.90 5.37 26.14
N GLU A 139 -24.65 5.59 26.55
CA GLU A 139 -23.48 5.09 25.82
C GLU A 139 -23.42 3.56 25.74
N ARG A 140 -23.71 2.86 26.85
CA ARG A 140 -23.77 1.39 26.89
C ARG A 140 -24.84 0.87 25.92
N ILE A 141 -26.06 1.41 26.00
CA ILE A 141 -27.19 1.01 25.15
C ILE A 141 -26.88 1.31 23.67
N ASN A 142 -26.25 2.46 23.37
CA ASN A 142 -25.83 2.78 22.01
C ASN A 142 -24.83 1.77 21.45
N ARG A 143 -23.88 1.29 22.27
CA ARG A 143 -22.96 0.22 21.85
C ARG A 143 -23.73 -1.07 21.53
N GLN A 144 -24.66 -1.48 22.39
CA GLN A 144 -25.49 -2.67 22.17
C GLN A 144 -26.32 -2.57 20.87
N ILE A 145 -26.92 -1.41 20.59
CA ILE A 145 -27.67 -1.18 19.33
C ILE A 145 -26.74 -1.31 18.11
N ARG A 146 -25.51 -0.79 18.18
CA ARG A 146 -24.52 -0.92 17.10
C ARG A 146 -24.14 -2.37 16.85
N ASP A 147 -23.92 -3.14 17.91
CA ASP A 147 -23.56 -4.55 17.80
C ASP A 147 -24.69 -5.37 17.15
N ILE A 148 -25.94 -5.20 17.59
CA ILE A 148 -27.11 -5.85 16.96
C ILE A 148 -27.27 -5.42 15.50
N SER A 149 -27.11 -4.13 15.20
CA SER A 149 -27.19 -3.63 13.82
C SER A 149 -26.12 -4.23 12.92
N ARG A 150 -24.91 -4.46 13.47
CA ARG A 150 -23.83 -5.14 12.76
C ARG A 150 -24.20 -6.59 12.45
N VAL A 151 -24.70 -7.34 13.44
CA VAL A 151 -25.13 -8.74 13.26
C VAL A 151 -26.22 -8.87 12.19
N ILE A 152 -27.21 -7.96 12.21
CA ILE A 152 -28.27 -7.91 11.19
C ILE A 152 -27.71 -7.61 9.79
N ALA A 153 -26.76 -6.68 9.68
CA ALA A 153 -26.18 -6.25 8.40
C ALA A 153 -25.21 -7.28 7.79
N GLU A 154 -24.45 -7.97 8.64
CA GLU A 154 -23.45 -8.96 8.22
C GLU A 154 -24.07 -10.34 7.97
N GLY A 155 -25.24 -10.62 8.55
CA GLY A 155 -25.97 -11.87 8.38
C GLY A 155 -25.21 -13.02 9.03
N GLY A 156 -25.43 -13.22 10.33
CA GLY A 156 -25.04 -14.39 11.13
C GLY A 156 -23.54 -14.76 11.10
N PHE A 157 -22.88 -14.78 12.27
CA PHE A 157 -21.52 -15.32 12.41
C PHE A 157 -21.41 -16.73 11.78
N GLY A 158 -20.79 -16.82 10.61
CA GLY A 158 -20.13 -18.04 10.16
C GLY A 158 -18.77 -18.09 10.86
N GLY A 159 -18.52 -19.17 11.59
CA GLY A 159 -17.47 -19.29 12.58
C GLY A 159 -16.05 -19.08 12.06
N GLU A 160 -15.17 -18.86 13.04
CA GLU A 160 -13.77 -19.26 12.97
C GLU A 160 -13.69 -20.66 12.35
N ASP A 161 -13.05 -20.76 11.20
CA ASP A 161 -12.36 -21.97 10.81
C ASP A 161 -10.91 -21.55 10.55
N ASP A 162 -10.08 -21.85 11.55
CA ASP A 162 -8.63 -21.96 11.43
C ASP A 162 -8.28 -22.85 10.21
N GLN A 163 -7.43 -22.31 9.33
CA GLN A 163 -6.42 -23.06 8.58
C GLN A 163 -5.40 -22.13 7.91
#